data_AF-A0A2K4ZHS7-F1
#
_entry.id   AF-A0A2K4ZHS7-F1
#
_cell.length_a   1.000
_cell.length_b   1.000
_cell.length_c   1.000
_cell.angle_alpha   90.00
_cell.angle_beta   90.00
_cell.angle_gamma   90.00
#
_symmetry.space_group_name_H-M   'P 1'
#
loop_
_entity.id
_entity.type
_entity.pdbx_description
1 polymer ?
#
loop_
_entity_poly.entity_id
_entity_poly.type
_entity_poly.pdbx_seq_one_letter_code
_entity_poly.pdbx_strand_id
1 'polypeptide(L)' 'MTEAVNKWIPIFAGLLLILRGLLWIVDGKKGNKRSYPFGIAAIVVGSLMIIAVFLG' A
#
# COMPACT_ATOMS: atom_id res chain seq x y z
N MET A 1 -2.80 -25.62 4.12
CA MET A 1 -2.18 -24.67 5.08
C MET A 1 -1.44 -23.53 4.38
N THR A 2 -0.80 -23.78 3.22
CA THR A 2 -0.12 -22.76 2.40
C THR A 2 -1.05 -21.73 1.77
N GLU A 3 -2.27 -22.11 1.39
CA GLU A 3 -3.24 -21.21 0.71
C GLU A 3 -3.69 -20.03 1.58
N ALA A 4 -3.94 -20.27 2.87
CA ALA A 4 -4.27 -19.20 3.80
C ALA A 4 -3.10 -18.21 3.92
N VAL A 5 -1.88 -18.71 4.13
CA VAL A 5 -0.66 -17.89 4.23
C VAL A 5 -0.45 -17.07 2.95
N ASN A 6 -0.70 -17.66 1.78
CA ASN A 6 -0.54 -16.99 0.50
C ASN A 6 -1.55 -15.86 0.28
N LYS A 7 -2.74 -15.92 0.91
CA LYS A 7 -3.71 -14.81 0.94
C LYS A 7 -3.34 -13.75 1.99
N TRP A 8 -2.69 -14.13 3.09
CA TRP A 8 -2.26 -13.19 4.14
C TRP A 8 -1.09 -12.30 3.71
N ILE A 9 -0.12 -12.83 2.96
CA ILE A 9 1.05 -12.09 2.46
C ILE A 9 0.65 -10.79 1.71
N PRO A 10 -0.18 -10.84 0.66
CA PRO A 10 -0.60 -9.65 -0.09
C PRO A 10 -1.45 -8.69 0.73
N ILE A 11 -2.24 -9.17 1.69
CA ILE A 11 -3.01 -8.32 2.62
C ILE A 11 -2.06 -7.53 3.52
N PHE A 12 -1.08 -8.20 4.14
CA PHE A 12 -0.08 -7.56 4.99
C PHE A 12 0.81 -6.60 4.20
N ALA A 13 1.26 -7.01 3.01
CA ALA A 13 2.06 -6.16 2.13
C ALA A 13 1.28 -4.91 1.69
N GLY A 14 0.00 -5.06 1.33
CA GLY A 14 -0.87 -3.95 0.96
C GLY A 14 -1.07 -2.95 2.10
N LEU A 15 -1.28 -3.45 3.33
CA LEU A 15 -1.40 -2.61 4.52
C LEU A 15 -0.12 -1.82 4.82
N LEU A 16 1.05 -2.46 4.74
CA LEU A 16 2.35 -1.80 4.91
C LEU A 16 2.61 -0.74 3.83
N LEU A 17 2.19 -1.00 2.58
CA LEU A 17 2.28 -0.04 1.48
C LEU A 17 1.40 1.19 1.71
N ILE A 18 0.18 1.00 2.20
CA ILE A 18 -0.73 2.10 2.55
C ILE A 18 -0.14 2.95 3.68
N LEU A 19 0.38 2.33 4.74
CA LEU A 19 1.06 3.02 5.84
C LEU A 19 2.27 3.83 5.35
N ARG A 20 3.09 3.26 4.46
CA ARG A 20 4.24 3.96 3.88
C ARG A 20 3.81 5.08 2.94
N GLY A 21 2.71 4.90 2.21
CA GLY A 21 2.09 5.95 1.40
C GLY A 21 1.59 7.13 2.22
N LEU A 22 0.96 6.87 3.37
CA LEU A 22 0.58 7.89 4.35
C LEU A 22 1.79 8.68 4.86
N LEU A 23 2.89 8.00 5.22
CA LEU A 23 4.12 8.67 5.64
C LEU A 23 4.69 9.56 4.53
N TRP A 24 4.70 9.08 3.28
CA TRP A 24 5.14 9.88 2.13
C TRP A 24 4.24 11.10 1.84
N ILE A 25 2.93 11.01 2.11
CA ILE A 25 2.03 12.16 2.02
C ILE A 25 2.36 13.19 3.10
N VAL A 26 2.66 12.74 4.33
CA VAL A 26 3.05 13.63 5.45
C VAL A 26 4.39 14.31 5.18
N ASP A 27 5.40 13.57 4.71
CA ASP A 27 6.67 14.15 4.26
C ASP A 27 6.51 15.09 3.07
N GLY A 28 5.58 14.76 2.16
CA GLY A 28 5.24 15.62 1.03
C GLY A 28 4.68 16.98 1.45
N LYS A 29 3.83 16.99 2.50
CA LYS A 29 3.32 18.23 3.12
C LYS A 29 4.41 19.04 3.84
N LYS A 30 5.48 18.39 4.30
CA LYS A 30 6.60 19.04 5.02
C LYS A 30 7.62 19.73 4.11
N GLY A 31 7.46 19.63 2.78
CA GLY A 31 8.26 20.39 1.81
C GLY A 31 8.74 19.56 0.61
N ASN A 32 8.63 18.23 0.65
CA ASN A 32 9.09 17.39 -0.46
C ASN A 32 7.96 17.11 -1.47
N LYS A 33 7.70 18.06 -2.38
CA LYS A 33 6.59 17.98 -3.37
C LYS A 33 6.58 16.68 -4.21
N ARG A 34 7.73 15.99 -4.36
CA ARG A 34 7.82 14.69 -5.06
C ARG A 34 7.29 13.51 -4.25
N SER A 35 7.27 13.57 -2.92
CA SER A 35 6.77 12.48 -2.07
C SER A 35 5.24 12.36 -2.09
N TYR A 36 4.52 13.44 -2.40
CA TYR A 36 3.05 13.43 -2.45
C TYR A 36 2.47 12.49 -3.52
N PRO A 37 2.85 12.57 -4.81
CA PRO A 37 2.37 11.63 -5.83
C PRO A 37 2.83 10.19 -5.57
N PHE A 38 4.03 10.02 -5.00
CA PHE A 38 4.55 8.70 -4.59
C PHE A 38 3.71 8.08 -3.46
N GLY A 39 3.25 8.89 -2.51
CA GLY A 39 2.36 8.41 -1.45
C GLY A 39 0.99 8.00 -1.96
N ILE A 40 0.41 8.73 -2.92
CA ILE A 40 -0.84 8.35 -3.58
C ILE A 40 -0.66 7.04 -4.36
N ALA A 41 0.42 6.91 -5.15
CA ALA A 41 0.72 5.69 -5.88
C ALA A 41 0.86 4.48 -4.96
N ALA A 42 1.54 4.63 -3.81
CA ALA A 42 1.67 3.57 -2.82
C ALA A 42 0.32 3.11 -2.25
N ILE A 43 -0.60 4.04 -1.96
CA ILE A 43 -1.96 3.72 -1.50
C ILE A 43 -2.76 2.98 -2.58
N VAL A 44 -2.69 3.44 -3.84
CA VAL A 44 -3.37 2.79 -4.96
C VAL A 44 -2.86 1.36 -5.17
N VAL A 45 -1.54 1.16 -5.17
CA VAL A 45 -0.92 -0.17 -5.34
C VAL A 45 -1.27 -1.09 -4.16
N GLY A 46 -1.21 -0.58 -2.92
CA GLY A 46 -1.58 -1.36 -1.74
C GLY A 46 -3.05 -1.78 -1.75
N SER A 47 -3.94 -0.90 -2.22
CA SER A 47 -5.37 -1.20 -2.37
C SER A 47 -5.60 -2.26 -3.46
N LEU A 48 -4.91 -2.15 -4.61
CA LEU A 48 -5.01 -3.13 -5.69
C LEU A 48 -4.54 -4.52 -5.28
N MET A 49 -3.46 -4.62 -4.48
CA MET A 49 -3.00 -5.90 -3.93
C MET A 49 -4.05 -6.56 -3.04
N ILE A 50 -4.75 -5.78 -2.22
CA ILE A 50 -5.84 -6.31 -1.38
C ILE A 50 -7.02 -6.74 -2.26
N ILE A 51 -7.46 -5.90 -3.20
CA ILE A 51 -8.58 -6.20 -4.11
C ILE A 51 -8.30 -7.47 -4.93
N ALA A 52 -7.07 -7.65 -5.43
CA ALA A 52 -6.68 -8.84 -6.20
C ALA A 52 -6.85 -10.15 -5.41
N VAL A 53 -6.69 -10.12 -4.08
CA VAL A 53 -6.91 -11.28 -3.19
C VAL A 53 -8.40 -11.56 -2.98
N PHE A 54 -9.25 -10.53 -3.01
CA PHE A 54 -10.70 -10.67 -2.89
C PHE A 54 -11.39 -11.05 -4.21
N LEU A 55 -10.77 -10.71 -5.35
CA LEU A 55 -11.27 -11.06 -6.68
C LEU A 55 -10.86 -12.48 -7.13
N GLY A 56 -9.97 -13.18 -6.40
CA GLY A 56 -9.41 -14.50 -6.72
C GLY A 56 -9.66 -15.58 -5.67
#